data_AF-A0A8K0HWV4-F1
#
_entry.id   AF-A0A8K0HWV4-F1
#
_cell.length_a   1.000
_cell.length_b   1.000
_cell.length_c   1.000
_cell.angle_alpha   90.00
_cell.angle_beta   90.00
_cell.angle_gamma   90.00
#
_symmetry.space_group_name_H-M   'P 1'
#
loop_
_entity.id
_entity.type
_entity.pdbx_description
1 polymer ?
#
loop_
_entity_poly.entity_id
_entity_poly.type
_entity_poly.pdbx_seq_one_letter_code
_entity_poly.pdbx_strand_id
1 'polypeptide(L)'
;MSAELEQIDGEITDIFRALQNGFQKLDKIKDPNRQSKQLEELTGKMRECKRLIKEFDRAIKDEESRNPPEVNKQLNEKKQSMIKELNSYVALRKTYQNSLGNKRVELFDMGTGGSDPVAEDNVQMASGYT
;
A
#
# COMPACT_ATOMS: atom_id res chain seq x y z
N MET A 1 8.64 -27.31 14.02
CA MET A 1 7.51 -26.89 13.17
C MET A 1 7.06 -28.12 12.40
N SER A 2 5.76 -28.30 12.20
CA SER A 2 5.26 -29.29 11.24
C SER A 2 5.58 -28.86 9.80
N ALA A 3 5.57 -29.83 8.88
CA ALA A 3 5.74 -29.57 7.45
C ALA A 3 4.68 -28.59 6.90
N GLU A 4 3.47 -28.60 7.45
CA GLU A 4 2.40 -27.65 7.11
C GLU A 4 2.77 -26.22 7.52
N LEU A 5 3.23 -26.01 8.76
CA LEU A 5 3.69 -24.69 9.20
C LEU A 5 4.88 -24.18 8.39
N GLU A 6 5.83 -25.06 8.04
CA GLU A 6 6.98 -24.69 7.21
C GLU A 6 6.57 -24.29 5.79
N GLN A 7 5.58 -24.98 5.21
CA GLN A 7 5.02 -24.63 3.91
C GLN A 7 4.34 -23.25 3.96
N ILE A 8 3.43 -23.03 4.92
CA ILE A 8 2.70 -21.76 5.06
C ILE A 8 3.70 -20.61 5.31
N ASP A 9 4.72 -20.84 6.13
CA ASP A 9 5.77 -19.86 6.39
C ASP A 9 6.56 -19.47 5.13
N GLY A 10 6.91 -20.47 4.31
CA GLY A 10 7.57 -20.26 3.02
C GLY A 10 6.70 -19.41 2.08
N GLU A 11 5.42 -19.77 1.93
CA GLU A 11 4.49 -19.02 1.08
C GLU A 11 4.30 -17.57 1.55
N ILE A 12 4.16 -17.33 2.86
CA ILE A 12 4.09 -15.98 3.43
C ILE A 12 5.37 -15.19 3.10
N THR A 13 6.53 -15.82 3.25
CA THR A 13 7.84 -15.20 2.98
C THR A 13 7.98 -14.80 1.51
N ASP A 14 7.57 -15.67 0.58
CA ASP A 14 7.59 -15.37 -0.85
C ASP A 14 6.62 -14.23 -1.21
N ILE A 15 5.45 -14.18 -0.57
CA ILE A 15 4.53 -13.05 -0.74
C ILE A 15 5.16 -11.75 -0.23
N PHE A 16 5.80 -11.75 0.95
CA PHE A 16 6.47 -10.54 1.44
C PHE A 16 7.58 -10.06 0.51
N ARG A 17 8.39 -10.97 -0.04
CA ARG A 17 9.37 -10.63 -1.08
C ARG A 17 8.70 -10.03 -2.31
N ALA A 18 7.59 -10.59 -2.77
CA ALA A 18 6.85 -10.07 -3.91
C ALA A 18 6.24 -8.69 -3.61
N LEU A 19 5.73 -8.46 -2.39
CA LEU A 19 5.23 -7.16 -1.94
C LEU A 19 6.36 -6.12 -1.93
N GLN A 20 7.49 -6.42 -1.28
CA GLN A 20 8.66 -5.54 -1.25
C GLN A 20 9.09 -5.12 -2.66
N ASN A 21 9.29 -6.10 -3.54
CA ASN A 21 9.71 -5.85 -4.92
C ASN A 21 8.67 -5.04 -5.70
N GLY A 22 7.37 -5.31 -5.50
CA GLY A 22 6.32 -4.61 -6.21
C GLY A 22 6.13 -3.17 -5.73
N PHE A 23 6.26 -2.87 -4.43
CA PHE A 23 6.25 -1.50 -3.93
C PHE A 23 7.50 -0.71 -4.38
N GLN A 24 8.68 -1.33 -4.37
CA GLN A 24 9.89 -0.71 -4.94
C GLN A 24 9.75 -0.39 -6.43
N LYS A 25 9.05 -1.23 -7.20
CA LYS A 25 8.73 -0.95 -8.61
C LYS A 25 7.71 0.17 -8.76
N LEU A 26 6.74 0.25 -7.85
CA LEU A 26 5.66 1.24 -7.89
C LEU A 26 6.16 2.68 -7.85
N ASP A 27 7.22 2.90 -7.07
CA ASP A 27 7.92 4.19 -6.98
C ASP A 27 8.52 4.66 -8.31
N LYS A 28 8.90 3.70 -9.17
CA LYS A 28 9.53 3.97 -10.49
C LYS A 28 8.51 4.15 -11.62
N ILE A 29 7.25 3.79 -11.41
CA ILE A 29 6.20 3.92 -12.43
C ILE A 29 5.67 5.35 -12.42
N LYS A 30 5.78 6.05 -13.55
CA LYS A 30 5.28 7.43 -13.70
C LYS A 30 3.81 7.50 -14.12
N ASP A 31 3.33 6.50 -14.85
CA ASP A 31 1.96 6.48 -15.35
C ASP A 31 0.97 6.10 -14.24
N PRO A 32 -0.01 6.96 -13.93
CA PRO A 32 -0.92 6.77 -12.80
C PRO A 32 -1.88 5.58 -12.98
N ASN A 33 -2.20 5.21 -14.22
CA ASN A 33 -3.07 4.06 -14.50
C ASN A 33 -2.33 2.74 -14.24
N ARG A 34 -1.05 2.66 -14.64
CA ARG A 34 -0.15 1.54 -14.34
C ARG A 34 0.16 1.44 -12.84
N GLN A 35 0.34 2.57 -12.15
CA GLN A 35 0.49 2.59 -10.69
C GLN A 35 -0.76 2.02 -10.00
N SER A 36 -1.95 2.44 -10.44
CA SER A 36 -3.23 1.90 -9.92
C SER A 36 -3.33 0.38 -10.12
N LYS A 37 -3.06 -0.11 -11.32
CA LYS A 37 -3.10 -1.57 -11.61
C LYS A 37 -2.11 -2.35 -10.74
N GLN A 38 -0.88 -1.85 -10.59
CA GLN A 38 0.11 -2.48 -9.72
C GLN A 38 -0.32 -2.50 -8.24
N LEU A 39 -0.98 -1.44 -7.75
CA LEU A 39 -1.55 -1.42 -6.39
C LEU A 39 -2.65 -2.46 -6.21
N GLU A 40 -3.48 -2.70 -7.22
CA GLU A 40 -4.51 -3.75 -7.16
C GLU A 40 -3.88 -5.14 -7.05
N GLU A 41 -2.85 -5.44 -7.85
CA GLU A 41 -2.12 -6.71 -7.77
C GLU A 41 -1.44 -6.90 -6.40
N LEU A 42 -0.81 -5.83 -5.87
CA LEU A 42 -0.23 -5.84 -4.52
C LEU A 42 -1.32 -6.03 -3.45
N THR A 43 -2.50 -5.46 -3.64
CA THR A 43 -3.65 -5.64 -2.75
C THR A 43 -4.13 -7.08 -2.74
N GLY A 44 -4.16 -7.74 -3.90
CA GLY A 44 -4.43 -9.18 -4.00
C GLY A 44 -3.45 -10.01 -3.17
N LYS A 45 -2.14 -9.75 -3.32
CA LYS A 45 -1.10 -10.43 -2.54
C LYS A 45 -1.22 -10.19 -1.03
N MET A 46 -1.56 -8.98 -0.59
CA MET A 46 -1.79 -8.70 0.84
C MET A 46 -3.00 -9.47 1.40
N ARG A 47 -4.07 -9.62 0.62
CA ARG A 47 -5.23 -10.43 1.03
C ARG A 47 -4.86 -11.90 1.18
N GLU A 48 -4.06 -12.42 0.26
CA GLU A 48 -3.57 -13.79 0.31
C GLU A 48 -2.64 -14.02 1.50
N CYS A 49 -1.68 -13.13 1.74
CA CYS A 49 -0.84 -13.17 2.93
C CYS A 49 -1.68 -13.15 4.22
N LYS A 50 -2.73 -12.32 4.28
CA LYS A 50 -3.67 -12.32 5.42
C LYS A 50 -4.40 -13.65 5.61
N ARG A 51 -4.73 -14.35 4.52
CA ARG A 51 -5.35 -15.69 4.55
C ARG A 51 -4.37 -16.71 5.13
N LEU A 52 -3.15 -16.74 4.60
CA LEU A 52 -2.09 -17.64 5.04
C LEU A 52 -1.69 -17.40 6.51
N ILE A 53 -1.60 -16.15 6.98
CA ILE A 53 -1.33 -15.86 8.40
C ILE A 53 -2.42 -16.43 9.32
N LYS A 54 -3.69 -16.45 8.88
CA LYS A 54 -4.77 -17.10 9.64
C LYS A 54 -4.65 -18.62 9.63
N GLU A 55 -4.22 -19.20 8.51
CA GLU A 55 -3.92 -20.63 8.44
C GLU A 55 -2.74 -21.00 9.33
N PHE A 56 -1.69 -20.17 9.35
CA PHE A 56 -0.56 -20.30 10.27
C PHE A 56 -1.00 -20.25 11.74
N ASP A 57 -1.86 -19.29 12.12
CA ASP A 57 -2.44 -19.22 13.48
C ASP A 57 -3.25 -20.46 13.85
N ARG A 58 -4.03 -21.00 12.89
CA ARG A 58 -4.81 -22.21 13.09
C ARG A 58 -3.91 -23.43 13.28
N ALA A 59 -2.92 -23.60 12.40
CA ALA A 59 -1.96 -24.68 12.49
C ALA A 59 -1.20 -24.63 13.82
N ILE A 60 -0.73 -23.46 14.27
CA ILE A 60 -0.11 -23.30 15.61
C ILE A 60 -1.02 -23.85 16.72
N LYS A 61 -2.32 -23.53 16.69
CA LYS A 61 -3.28 -23.98 17.72
C LYS A 61 -3.49 -25.49 17.69
N ASP A 62 -3.54 -26.09 16.51
CA ASP A 62 -3.77 -27.53 16.35
C ASP A 62 -2.60 -28.38 16.91
N GLU A 63 -1.37 -27.86 16.88
CA GLU A 63 -0.18 -28.50 17.46
C GLU A 63 0.27 -27.91 18.82
N GLU A 64 -0.42 -26.90 19.35
CA GLU A 64 -0.03 -26.20 20.59
C GLU A 64 0.14 -27.16 21.78
N SER A 65 -0.76 -28.13 21.91
CA SER A 65 -0.72 -29.15 22.98
C SER A 65 0.44 -30.15 22.88
N ARG A 66 1.05 -30.28 21.70
CA ARG A 66 2.13 -31.24 21.39
C ARG A 66 3.51 -30.60 21.43
N ASN A 67 3.56 -29.28 21.36
CA ASN A 67 4.78 -28.50 21.34
C ASN A 67 5.17 -28.04 22.76
N PRO A 68 6.48 -27.98 23.09
CA PRO A 68 6.95 -27.34 24.30
C PRO A 68 6.51 -25.86 24.36
N PRO A 69 6.32 -25.28 25.57
CA PRO A 69 5.87 -23.89 25.71
C PRO A 69 6.81 -22.88 25.04
N GLU A 70 8.12 -23.14 25.02
CA GLU A 70 9.10 -22.31 24.32
C GLU A 70 8.88 -22.31 22.79
N VAL A 71 8.56 -23.47 22.20
CA VAL A 71 8.28 -23.57 20.76
C VAL A 71 7.00 -22.83 20.43
N ASN A 72 5.94 -22.98 21.24
CA ASN A 72 4.69 -22.24 21.06
C ASN A 72 4.90 -20.72 21.15
N LYS A 73 5.75 -20.28 22.09
CA LYS A 73 6.11 -18.87 22.22
C LYS A 73 6.80 -18.35 20.95
N GLN A 74 7.82 -19.06 20.45
CA GLN A 74 8.54 -18.67 19.22
C GLN A 74 7.60 -18.62 18.00
N LEU A 75 6.69 -19.58 17.87
CA LEU A 75 5.69 -19.59 16.79
C LEU A 75 4.74 -18.40 16.87
N ASN A 76 4.27 -18.07 18.07
CA ASN A 76 3.41 -16.91 18.28
C ASN A 76 4.14 -15.58 18.04
N GLU A 77 5.40 -15.46 18.46
CA GLU A 77 6.24 -14.29 18.15
C GLU A 77 6.44 -14.12 16.65
N LYS A 78 6.73 -15.22 15.93
CA LYS A 78 6.86 -15.23 14.47
C LYS A 78 5.57 -14.78 13.78
N LYS A 79 4.43 -15.32 14.19
CA LYS A 79 3.10 -14.88 13.73
C LYS A 79 2.89 -13.38 13.94
N GLN A 80 3.24 -12.84 15.11
CA GLN A 80 3.10 -11.41 15.39
C GLN A 80 4.00 -10.56 14.49
N SER A 81 5.21 -11.00 14.19
CA SER A 81 6.11 -10.34 13.24
C SER A 81 5.51 -10.28 11.84
N MET A 82 4.94 -11.38 11.34
CA MET A 82 4.24 -11.41 10.04
C MET A 82 3.05 -10.44 10.01
N ILE A 83 2.26 -10.38 11.08
CA ILE A 83 1.13 -9.44 11.17
C ILE A 83 1.61 -8.00 11.11
N LYS A 84 2.68 -7.66 11.85
CA LYS A 84 3.28 -6.32 11.84
C LYS A 84 3.79 -5.96 10.45
N GLU A 85 4.51 -6.87 9.80
CA GLU A 85 5.03 -6.64 8.46
C GLU A 85 3.92 -6.44 7.42
N LEU A 86 2.87 -7.28 7.44
CA LEU A 86 1.69 -7.08 6.59
C LEU A 86 1.02 -5.73 6.84
N ASN A 87 0.89 -5.29 8.09
CA ASN A 87 0.31 -4.00 8.43
C ASN A 87 1.14 -2.82 7.89
N SER A 88 2.47 -2.94 7.88
CA SER A 88 3.36 -1.95 7.25
C SER A 88 3.08 -1.82 5.74
N TYR A 89 2.89 -2.94 5.03
CA TYR A 89 2.50 -2.91 3.61
C TYR A 89 1.09 -2.35 3.39
N VAL A 90 0.15 -2.63 4.30
CA VAL A 90 -1.20 -2.04 4.24
C VAL A 90 -1.13 -0.51 4.41
N ALA A 91 -0.30 -0.02 5.32
CA ALA A 91 -0.07 1.42 5.49
C ALA A 91 0.58 2.02 4.23
N LEU A 92 1.61 1.37 3.68
CA LEU A 92 2.29 1.81 2.46
C LEU A 92 1.33 1.91 1.27
N ARG A 93 0.45 0.91 1.09
CA ARG A 93 -0.61 0.93 0.07
C ARG A 93 -1.55 2.11 0.24
N LYS A 94 -1.96 2.45 1.46
CA LYS A 94 -2.82 3.61 1.72
C LYS A 94 -2.14 4.91 1.31
N THR A 95 -0.84 5.06 1.61
CA THR A 95 -0.04 6.23 1.19
C THR A 95 -0.03 6.40 -0.33
N TYR A 96 0.24 5.33 -1.08
CA TYR A 96 0.21 5.39 -2.55
C TYR A 96 -1.18 5.64 -3.11
N GLN A 97 -2.22 5.05 -2.51
CA GLN A 97 -3.60 5.29 -2.92
C GLN A 97 -4.01 6.77 -2.74
N ASN A 98 -3.64 7.38 -1.61
CA ASN A 98 -3.90 8.80 -1.37
C ASN A 98 -3.13 9.68 -2.36
N SER A 99 -1.85 9.38 -2.62
CA SER A 99 -1.04 10.12 -3.60
C SER A 99 -1.64 10.08 -5.01
N LEU A 100 -2.16 8.93 -5.46
CA LEU A 100 -2.84 8.81 -6.75
C LEU A 100 -4.17 9.57 -6.81
N GLY A 101 -4.92 9.60 -5.69
CA GLY A 101 -6.14 10.39 -5.56
C GLY A 101 -5.86 11.89 -5.74
N ASN A 102 -4.85 12.41 -5.05
CA ASN A 102 -4.47 13.83 -5.13
C ASN A 102 -4.04 14.23 -6.55
N LYS A 103 -3.18 13.43 -7.20
CA LYS A 103 -2.73 13.69 -8.59
C LYS A 103 -3.88 13.72 -9.59
N ARG A 104 -4.91 12.90 -9.38
CA ARG A 104 -6.12 12.91 -10.24
C ARG A 104 -6.93 14.18 -10.04
N VAL A 105 -7.09 14.66 -8.80
CA VAL A 105 -7.80 15.91 -8.50
C VAL A 105 -7.07 17.11 -9.12
N GLU A 106 -5.74 17.20 -8.98
CA GLU A 106 -4.94 18.27 -9.59
C GLU A 106 -5.04 18.32 -11.12
N LEU A 107 -5.06 17.15 -11.79
CA LEU A 107 -5.17 17.09 -13.25
C LEU A 107 -6.54 17.58 -13.77
N PHE A 108 -7.62 17.40 -12.99
CA PHE A 108 -8.94 17.89 -13.36
C PHE A 108 -9.08 19.41 -13.11
N ASP A 109 -8.42 19.95 -12.09
CA ASP A 109 -8.45 21.39 -11.78
C ASP A 109 -7.65 22.22 -12.82
N MET A 110 -6.55 21.66 -13.34
CA MET A 110 -5.74 22.28 -14.40
C MET A 110 -6.42 22.29 -15.78
N GLY A 111 -7.52 21.53 -15.95
CA GLY A 111 -8.27 21.42 -17.21
C GLY A 111 -9.42 22.42 -17.38
N THR A 112 -9.72 23.23 -16.37
CA THR A 112 -10.78 24.27 -16.40
C THR A 112 -10.24 25.70 -16.41
N GLY A 113 -8.93 25.88 -16.59
CA GLY A 113 -8.30 27.17 -16.87
C GLY A 113 -8.50 27.59 -18.33
N GLY A 114 -9.71 27.99 -18.68
CA GLY A 114 -9.96 28.77 -19.89
C GLY A 114 -9.01 29.96 -19.93
N SER A 115 -8.23 30.03 -21.00
CA SER A 115 -7.36 31.13 -21.36
C SER A 115 -8.11 32.45 -21.42
N ASP A 116 -7.61 33.45 -20.69
CA ASP A 116 -7.58 34.83 -21.17
C ASP A 116 -6.22 35.44 -20.82
N PRO A 117 -5.41 35.84 -21.82
CA PRO A 117 -4.19 36.61 -21.59
C PRO A 117 -4.61 38.02 -21.17
N VAL A 118 -4.19 38.44 -19.98
CA VAL A 118 -4.33 39.82 -19.52
C VAL A 118 -3.35 40.67 -20.32
N ALA A 119 -3.77 41.08 -21.52
CA ALA A 119 -3.08 42.10 -22.29
C ALA A 119 -3.34 43.47 -21.64
N GLU A 120 -2.24 44.16 -21.39
CA GLU A 120 -2.14 45.52 -20.88
C GLU A 120 -2.95 46.51 -21.75
N ASP A 121 -3.66 47.46 -21.13
CA ASP A 121 -3.63 48.84 -21.60
C ASP A 121 -3.85 49.83 -20.46
N ASN A 122 -3.07 50.89 -20.54
CA ASN A 122 -2.76 51.89 -19.53
C ASN A 122 -3.32 53.22 -20.03
N VAL A 123 -4.42 53.74 -19.48
CA VAL A 123 -4.87 55.12 -19.79
C VAL A 123 -5.45 55.83 -18.55
N GLN A 124 -4.58 56.61 -17.93
CA GLN A 124 -4.72 58.03 -17.54
C GLN A 124 -5.98 58.56 -16.80
N MET A 125 -5.69 59.12 -15.62
CA MET A 125 -5.98 60.48 -15.16
C MET A 125 -7.41 61.08 -15.19
N ALA A 126 -7.79 61.49 -13.97
CA ALA A 126 -8.25 62.83 -13.58
C ALA A 126 -9.75 63.21 -13.57
N SER A 127 -10.08 63.91 -12.46
CA SER A 127 -11.19 64.84 -12.22
C SER A 127 -12.58 64.19 -12.00
N GLY A 128 -13.41 64.62 -11.05
CA GLY A 128 -13.38 65.77 -10.16
C GLY A 128 -14.62 65.71 -9.24
N TYR A 129 -14.61 66.60 -8.24
CA TYR A 129 -15.70 66.90 -7.32
C TYR A 129 -17.09 67.02 -7.99
N THR A 130 -18.14 66.56 -7.30
CA THR A 130 -19.18 67.42 -6.68
C THR A 130 -19.92 66.65 -5.60
#